data_AF-A0A628SK32-F1
#
_entry.id   AF-A0A628SK32-F1
#
_cell.length_a   1.000
_cell.length_b   1.000
_cell.length_c   1.000
_cell.angle_alpha   90.00
_cell.angle_beta   90.00
_cell.angle_gamma   90.00
#
_symmetry.space_group_name_H-M   'P 1'
#
loop_
_entity.id
_entity.type
_entity.pdbx_description
1 polymer ?
#
loop_
_entity_poly.entity_id
_entity_poly.type
_entity_poly.pdbx_seq_one_letter_code
_entity_poly.pdbx_strand_id
1 'polypeptide(L)'
;FLFPSAGAYHDTEFPVENLRMLAVKTTCKDRWRQILNEADKIHQVHLFTLQEGVSLAQYREMRESGVRLVVPSSLHKKYPEAVRAELMTLGAFIAELTELYADIP
;
A
#
# COMPACT_ATOMS: atom_id res chain seq x y z
N PHE A 1 3.47 7.16 -5.48
CA PHE A 1 2.23 7.64 -6.14
C PHE A 1 1.25 8.11 -5.09
N LEU A 2 0.48 9.14 -5.41
CA LEU A 2 -0.50 9.77 -4.53
C LEU A 2 -1.83 9.84 -5.27
N PHE A 3 -2.92 9.50 -4.58
CA PHE A 3 -4.26 9.42 -5.16
C PHE A 3 -5.30 10.10 -4.24
N PRO A 4 -6.37 10.68 -4.82
CA PRO A 4 -6.63 10.76 -6.27
C PRO A 4 -5.75 11.82 -6.95
N SER A 5 -5.31 12.84 -6.21
CA SER A 5 -4.46 13.90 -6.74
C SER A 5 -3.68 14.62 -5.63
N ALA A 6 -2.67 15.41 -6.02
CA ALA A 6 -2.00 16.32 -5.09
C ALA A 6 -2.95 17.41 -4.56
N GLY A 7 -3.94 17.84 -5.36
CA GLY A 7 -4.94 18.81 -4.94
C GLY A 7 -5.79 18.27 -3.79
N ALA A 8 -6.36 17.07 -3.97
CA ALA A 8 -7.15 16.40 -2.93
C ALA A 8 -6.35 16.15 -1.64
N TYR A 9 -5.05 15.89 -1.73
CA TYR A 9 -4.21 15.74 -0.54
C TYR A 9 -4.05 17.05 0.26
N HIS A 10 -4.01 18.21 -0.40
CA HIS A 10 -3.87 19.50 0.28
C HIS A 10 -5.21 20.12 0.66
N ASP A 11 -6.29 19.71 0.02
CA ASP A 11 -7.65 20.09 0.34
C ASP A 11 -8.03 19.62 1.76
N THR A 12 -8.53 20.54 2.57
CA THR A 12 -9.00 20.26 3.94
C THR A 12 -10.42 19.73 3.99
N GLU A 13 -11.19 19.91 2.92
CA GLU A 13 -12.56 19.41 2.78
C GLU A 13 -12.60 18.00 2.19
N PHE A 14 -11.51 17.54 1.55
CA PHE A 14 -11.43 16.19 1.01
C PHE A 14 -11.29 15.14 2.14
N PRO A 15 -12.09 14.05 2.14
CA PRO A 15 -12.01 13.02 3.17
C PRO A 15 -10.65 12.33 3.20
N VAL A 16 -9.95 12.41 4.33
CA VAL A 16 -8.59 11.87 4.50
C VAL A 16 -8.57 10.35 4.37
N GLU A 17 -9.64 9.68 4.80
CA GLU A 17 -9.86 8.24 4.66
C GLU A 17 -9.97 7.78 3.20
N ASN A 18 -10.21 8.70 2.26
CA ASN A 18 -10.24 8.41 0.83
C ASN A 18 -8.88 8.67 0.15
N LEU A 19 -7.91 9.27 0.85
CA LEU A 19 -6.56 9.41 0.30
C LEU A 19 -5.86 8.05 0.27
N ARG A 20 -5.07 7.85 -0.79
CA ARG A 20 -4.25 6.64 -0.95
C ARG A 20 -2.85 7.01 -1.41
N MET A 21 -1.87 6.29 -0.88
CA MET A 21 -0.48 6.37 -1.31
C MET A 21 0.00 4.98 -1.73
N LEU A 22 0.71 4.90 -2.86
CA LEU A 22 1.43 3.70 -3.29
C LEU A 22 2.93 4.00 -3.41
N ALA A 23 3.71 3.56 -2.45
CA ALA A 23 5.16 3.50 -2.56
C ALA A 23 5.56 2.28 -3.42
N VAL A 24 6.68 2.38 -4.13
CA VAL A 24 7.18 1.30 -4.99
C VAL A 24 8.61 0.96 -4.63
N LYS A 25 8.87 -0.30 -4.30
CA LYS A 25 10.22 -0.83 -4.05
C LYS A 25 10.32 -2.23 -4.64
N THR A 26 11.19 -2.45 -5.62
CA THR A 26 11.48 -3.80 -6.15
C THR A 26 11.90 -4.77 -5.05
N THR A 27 12.61 -4.27 -4.03
CA THR A 27 13.03 -5.04 -2.85
C THR A 27 12.88 -4.16 -1.60
N CYS A 28 12.20 -4.67 -0.58
CA CYS A 28 11.85 -3.97 0.65
C CYS A 28 12.98 -3.95 1.68
N LYS A 29 13.60 -5.12 2.00
CA LYS A 29 14.62 -5.29 3.07
C LYS A 29 14.39 -4.32 4.24
N ASP A 30 15.36 -3.50 4.63
CA ASP A 30 15.18 -2.52 5.73
C ASP A 30 14.70 -1.14 5.23
N ARG A 31 14.60 -0.97 3.91
CA ARG A 31 14.28 0.32 3.25
C ARG A 31 12.78 0.61 3.16
N TRP A 32 11.90 -0.32 3.54
CA TRP A 32 10.46 -0.05 3.54
C TRP A 32 10.07 1.03 4.54
N ARG A 33 10.79 1.18 5.65
CA ARG A 33 10.51 2.17 6.71
C ARG A 33 10.60 3.62 6.21
N GLN A 34 11.35 3.86 5.14
CA GLN A 34 11.51 5.19 4.55
C GLN A 34 10.17 5.78 4.03
N ILE A 35 9.20 4.92 3.70
CA ILE A 35 7.93 5.36 3.11
C ILE A 35 6.95 5.93 4.14
N LEU A 36 7.17 5.65 5.44
CA LEU A 36 6.24 6.01 6.51
C LEU A 36 6.10 7.53 6.70
N ASN A 37 7.12 8.28 6.28
CA ASN A 37 7.17 9.74 6.43
C ASN A 37 6.92 10.47 5.10
N GLU A 38 6.47 9.77 4.06
CA GLU A 38 6.24 10.38 2.73
C GLU A 38 4.86 11.05 2.62
N ALA A 39 3.89 10.70 3.48
CA ALA A 39 2.53 11.26 3.46
C ALA A 39 1.87 11.27 4.85
N ASP A 40 2.12 12.33 5.63
CA ASP A 40 1.66 12.47 7.03
C ASP A 40 0.15 12.31 7.22
N LYS A 41 -0.67 12.68 6.22
CA LYS A 41 -2.13 12.52 6.30
C LYS A 41 -2.60 11.06 6.13
N ILE A 42 -1.79 10.20 5.52
CA ILE A 42 -2.18 8.86 5.08
C ILE A 42 -1.58 7.81 6.02
N HIS A 43 -2.37 7.39 7.01
CA HIS A 43 -1.93 6.40 8.01
C HIS A 43 -1.77 4.98 7.43
N GLN A 44 -2.60 4.62 6.44
CA GLN A 44 -2.49 3.32 5.75
C GLN A 44 -1.79 3.49 4.40
N VAL A 45 -0.51 3.15 4.35
CA VAL A 45 0.33 3.30 3.14
C VAL A 45 0.40 1.97 2.39
N HIS A 46 0.19 2.00 1.07
CA HIS A 46 0.37 0.83 0.23
C HIS A 46 1.82 0.75 -0.25
N LEU A 47 2.41 -0.43 -0.22
CA LEU A 47 3.74 -0.71 -0.72
C LEU A 47 3.68 -1.77 -1.81
N PHE A 48 3.94 -1.37 -3.05
CA PHE A 48 4.12 -2.29 -4.16
C PHE A 48 5.53 -2.87 -4.17
N THR A 49 5.64 -4.20 -4.28
CA THR A 49 6.94 -4.86 -4.39
C THR A 49 6.93 -6.11 -5.28
N LEU A 50 8.11 -6.42 -5.82
CA LEU A 50 8.42 -7.66 -6.55
C LEU A 50 9.29 -8.62 -5.71
N GLN A 51 9.50 -8.32 -4.43
CA GLN A 51 10.29 -9.17 -3.55
C GLN A 51 9.63 -10.55 -3.40
N GLU A 52 10.42 -11.62 -3.52
CA GLU A 52 9.95 -12.99 -3.27
C GLU A 52 9.83 -13.25 -1.77
N GLY A 53 8.70 -12.85 -1.18
CA GLY A 53 8.40 -13.09 0.22
C GLY A 53 9.02 -12.07 1.19
N VAL A 54 8.45 -12.02 2.39
CA VAL A 54 8.98 -11.32 3.58
C VAL A 54 8.87 -12.27 4.76
N SER A 55 9.71 -12.10 5.78
CA SER A 55 9.55 -12.89 7.01
C SER A 55 8.25 -12.50 7.73
N LEU A 56 7.68 -13.41 8.53
CA LEU A 56 6.49 -13.11 9.32
C LEU A 56 6.73 -11.96 10.31
N ALA A 57 7.93 -11.91 10.91
CA ALA A 57 8.32 -10.82 11.81
C ALA A 57 8.36 -9.47 11.08
N GLN A 58 9.01 -9.41 9.93
CA GLN A 58 9.06 -8.19 9.11
C GLN A 58 7.65 -7.78 8.64
N TYR A 59 6.81 -8.73 8.26
CA TYR A 59 5.43 -8.45 7.89
C TYR A 59 4.61 -7.88 9.04
N ARG A 60 4.78 -8.38 10.26
CA ARG A 60 4.14 -7.84 11.47
C ARG A 60 4.56 -6.40 11.70
N GLU A 61 5.85 -6.09 11.62
CA GLU A 61 6.35 -4.71 11.74
C GLU A 61 5.74 -3.79 10.68
N MET A 62 5.66 -4.25 9.43
CA MET A 62 5.00 -3.52 8.34
C MET A 62 3.55 -3.23 8.68
N ARG A 63 2.79 -4.25 9.08
CA ARG A 63 1.36 -4.13 9.40
C ARG A 63 1.12 -3.21 10.60
N GLU A 64 1.90 -3.34 11.67
CA GLU A 64 1.84 -2.48 12.85
C GLU A 64 2.17 -1.01 12.53
N SER A 65 2.99 -0.78 11.50
CA SER A 65 3.33 0.56 11.01
C SER A 65 2.32 1.10 9.96
N GLY A 66 1.19 0.42 9.74
CA GLY A 66 0.17 0.84 8.77
C GLY A 66 0.51 0.52 7.30
N VAL A 67 1.49 -0.35 7.04
CA VAL A 67 1.87 -0.72 5.67
C VAL A 67 1.05 -1.89 5.16
N ARG A 68 0.41 -1.70 4.00
CA ARG A 68 -0.30 -2.75 3.25
C ARG A 68 0.49 -3.17 2.03
N LEU A 69 0.82 -4.45 1.92
CA LEU A 69 1.57 -4.97 0.76
C LEU A 69 0.66 -5.18 -0.45
N VAL A 70 1.08 -4.60 -1.58
CA VAL A 70 0.52 -4.86 -2.91
C VAL A 70 1.56 -5.67 -3.69
N VAL A 71 1.21 -6.91 -4.05
CA VAL A 71 2.15 -7.88 -4.64
C VAL A 71 1.49 -8.53 -5.86
N PRO A 72 2.18 -8.72 -6.99
CA PRO A 72 1.66 -9.50 -8.10
C PRO A 72 1.18 -10.88 -7.66
N SER A 73 0.00 -11.31 -8.14
CA SER A 73 -0.64 -12.57 -7.75
C SER A 73 0.30 -13.78 -7.90
N SER A 74 1.10 -13.81 -8.96
CA SER A 74 2.08 -14.89 -9.22
C SER A 74 3.17 -15.06 -8.14
N LEU A 75 3.44 -14.00 -7.36
CA LEU A 75 4.44 -14.00 -6.30
C LEU A 75 3.87 -14.32 -4.90
N HIS A 76 2.54 -14.36 -4.73
CA HIS A 76 1.92 -14.61 -3.41
C HIS A 76 2.35 -15.94 -2.80
N LYS A 77 2.53 -16.98 -3.64
CA LYS A 77 3.03 -18.30 -3.20
C LYS A 77 4.43 -18.26 -2.56
N LYS A 78 5.22 -17.20 -2.79
CA LYS A 78 6.55 -17.01 -2.20
C LYS A 78 6.49 -16.45 -0.78
N TYR A 79 5.34 -15.96 -0.35
CA TYR A 79 5.13 -15.44 1.01
C TYR A 79 4.71 -16.57 1.97
N PRO A 80 4.98 -16.44 3.28
CA PRO A 80 4.47 -17.36 4.29
C PRO A 80 2.94 -17.44 4.25
N GLU A 81 2.35 -18.62 4.46
CA GLU A 81 0.89 -18.82 4.36
C GLU A 81 0.09 -17.86 5.24
N ALA A 82 0.56 -17.61 6.46
CA ALA A 82 -0.08 -16.66 7.38
C ALA A 82 -0.13 -15.21 6.86
N VAL A 83 0.75 -14.84 5.92
CA VAL A 83 0.80 -13.51 5.31
C VAL A 83 -0.07 -13.43 4.05
N ARG A 84 -0.21 -14.54 3.31
CA ARG A 84 -0.87 -14.56 1.99
C ARG A 84 -2.30 -14.02 2.03
N ALA A 85 -3.05 -14.31 3.09
CA ALA A 85 -4.44 -13.87 3.26
C ALA A 85 -4.59 -12.33 3.36
N GLU A 86 -3.53 -11.64 3.79
CA GLU A 86 -3.54 -10.20 3.95
C GLU A 86 -2.90 -9.45 2.75
N LEU A 87 -2.30 -10.16 1.79
CA LEU A 87 -1.72 -9.55 0.59
C LEU A 87 -2.80 -9.00 -0.33
N MET A 88 -2.54 -7.83 -0.92
CA MET A 88 -3.36 -7.27 -1.99
C MET A 88 -2.73 -7.58 -3.35
N THR A 89 -3.52 -7.94 -4.35
CA THR A 89 -3.03 -8.00 -5.74
C THR A 89 -3.02 -6.61 -6.36
N LEU A 90 -2.20 -6.39 -7.38
CA LEU A 90 -2.25 -5.13 -8.15
C LEU A 90 -3.64 -4.89 -8.77
N GLY A 91 -4.30 -5.94 -9.26
CA GLY A 91 -5.66 -5.84 -9.80
C GLY A 91 -6.69 -5.43 -8.75
N ALA A 92 -6.62 -6.01 -7.55
CA ALA A 92 -7.48 -5.61 -6.43
C ALA A 92 -7.23 -4.15 -6.02
N PHE A 93 -5.97 -3.70 -6.01
CA PHE A 93 -5.63 -2.31 -5.73
C PHE A 93 -6.24 -1.34 -6.75
N ILE A 94 -6.09 -1.63 -8.05
CA ILE A 94 -6.68 -0.82 -9.11
C ILE A 94 -8.21 -0.81 -9.01
N ALA A 95 -8.84 -1.96 -8.73
CA ALA A 95 -10.28 -2.05 -8.56
C ALA A 95 -10.77 -1.21 -7.37
N GLU A 96 -10.12 -1.31 -6.20
CA GLU A 96 -10.46 -0.50 -5.02
C GLU A 96 -10.38 1.00 -5.34
N LEU A 97 -9.30 1.45 -5.98
CA LEU A 97 -9.16 2.88 -6.33
C LEU A 97 -10.19 3.33 -7.35
N THR A 98 -10.50 2.49 -8.33
CA THR A 98 -11.46 2.82 -9.39
C THR A 98 -12.87 2.96 -8.82
N GLU A 99 -13.26 2.07 -7.91
CA GLU A 99 -14.53 2.14 -7.19
C GLU A 99 -14.57 3.35 -6.25
N LEU A 100 -13.52 3.56 -5.46
CA LEU A 100 -13.45 4.65 -4.48
C LEU A 100 -13.54 6.04 -5.12
N TYR A 101 -13.01 6.20 -6.33
CA TYR A 101 -12.94 7.49 -7.01
C TYR A 101 -13.93 7.60 -8.18
N ALA A 102 -14.88 6.68 -8.31
CA ALA A 102 -15.84 6.66 -9.43
C ALA A 102 -16.66 7.95 -9.56
N ASP A 103 -16.97 8.60 -8.44
CA ASP A 103 -17.78 9.82 -8.37
C ASP A 103 -16.95 11.10 -8.29
N ILE A 104 -15.61 11.00 -8.36
CA ILE A 104 -14.73 12.17 -8.38
C ILE A 104 -14.61 12.65 -9.84
N PRO A 105 -14.94 13.92 -10.13
CA PRO A 105 -14.88 14.48 -11.48
C PRO A 105 -13.51 14.43 -12.16
#